data_AF-A0A4R4E0M6-F1
#
_entry.id   AF-A0A4R4E0M6-F1
#
_cell.length_a   1.000
_cell.length_b   1.000
_cell.length_c   1.000
_cell.angle_alpha   90.00
_cell.angle_beta   90.00
_cell.angle_gamma   90.00
#
_symmetry.space_group_name_H-M   'P 1'
#
loop_
_entity.id
_entity.type
_entity.pdbx_description
1 polymer ?
#
loop_
_entity_poly.entity_id
_entity_poly.type
_entity_poly.pdbx_seq_one_letter_code
_entity_poly.pdbx_strand_id
1 'polypeptide(L)'
;MVIPVGPHRPLLVATDGYHHTSPYMLKSLQQQTYYFKVGCVIEDDQLVVGAVVQVILYFMGLSADNIVLQALSFVPVLFFLFLYYIKRKKFLRFQPA
;
A
#
# COMPACT_ATOMS: atom_id res chain seq x y z
N MET A 1 2.54 -21.42 3.28
CA MET A 1 2.91 -22.10 2.02
C MET A 1 4.43 -22.16 1.94
N VAL A 2 5.02 -23.29 1.58
CA VAL A 2 6.48 -23.45 1.40
C VAL A 2 6.76 -23.66 -0.08
N ILE A 3 7.66 -22.86 -0.67
CA ILE A 3 8.00 -22.93 -2.10
C ILE A 3 9.47 -23.33 -2.23
N PRO A 4 9.79 -24.54 -2.72
CA PRO A 4 11.17 -24.94 -2.94
C PRO A 4 11.78 -24.10 -4.07
N VAL A 5 12.98 -23.56 -3.84
CA VAL A 5 13.70 -22.72 -4.80
C VAL A 5 14.96 -23.44 -5.29
N GLY A 6 15.18 -23.41 -6.60
CA GLY A 6 16.37 -23.97 -7.24
C GLY A 6 17.63 -23.13 -7.01
N PRO A 7 18.78 -23.52 -7.60
CA PRO A 7 20.08 -22.89 -7.36
C PRO A 7 20.24 -21.47 -7.95
N HIS A 8 19.27 -20.97 -8.70
CA HIS A 8 19.30 -19.64 -9.32
C HIS A 8 18.75 -18.56 -8.39
N ARG A 9 19.05 -17.29 -8.68
CA ARG A 9 18.53 -16.10 -7.97
C ARG A 9 17.00 -16.01 -8.17
N PRO A 10 16.19 -16.48 -7.23
CA PRO A 10 14.76 -16.57 -7.45
C PRO A 10 14.12 -15.19 -7.34
N LEU A 11 13.16 -14.93 -8.23
CA LEU A 11 12.36 -13.72 -8.25
C LEU A 11 11.01 -14.03 -7.62
N LEU A 12 10.70 -13.34 -6.53
CA LEU A 12 9.41 -13.42 -5.86
C LEU A 12 8.47 -12.34 -6.37
N VAL A 13 7.26 -12.75 -6.72
CA VAL A 13 6.13 -11.87 -7.04
C VAL A 13 4.91 -12.37 -6.28
N ALA A 14 4.30 -11.50 -5.49
CA ALA A 14 3.01 -11.76 -4.87
C ALA A 14 1.91 -11.02 -5.63
N THR A 15 0.73 -11.62 -5.71
CA THR A 15 -0.44 -11.06 -6.40
C THR A 15 -1.71 -11.41 -5.63
N ASP A 16 -2.69 -10.49 -5.63
CA ASP A 16 -4.05 -10.72 -5.13
C ASP A 16 -5.05 -10.94 -6.28
N GLY A 17 -4.56 -11.06 -7.52
CA GLY A 17 -5.34 -11.18 -8.75
C GLY A 17 -5.49 -9.86 -9.52
N TYR A 18 -5.35 -8.71 -8.86
CA TYR A 18 -5.47 -7.38 -9.49
C TYR A 18 -4.20 -6.53 -9.33
N HIS A 19 -3.62 -6.53 -8.13
CA HIS A 19 -2.32 -5.95 -7.82
C HIS A 19 -1.24 -7.03 -7.85
N HIS A 20 -0.02 -6.64 -8.17
CA HIS A 20 1.14 -7.52 -8.12
C HIS A 20 2.36 -6.75 -7.60
N THR A 21 3.22 -7.38 -6.82
CA THR A 21 4.46 -6.73 -6.38
C THR A 21 5.43 -6.58 -7.56
N SER A 22 6.34 -5.59 -7.47
CA SER A 22 7.54 -5.63 -8.30
C SER A 22 8.37 -6.89 -8.00
N PRO A 23 9.10 -7.45 -8.99
CA PRO A 23 9.95 -8.61 -8.77
C PRO A 23 10.96 -8.36 -7.65
N TYR A 24 10.88 -9.14 -6.58
CA TYR A 24 11.81 -9.08 -5.47
C TYR A 24 12.87 -10.16 -5.66
N MET A 25 14.11 -9.75 -5.90
CA MET A 25 15.21 -10.70 -6.06
C MET A 25 15.76 -11.08 -4.69
N LEU A 26 15.67 -12.36 -4.34
CA LEU A 26 16.34 -12.91 -3.18
C LEU A 26 17.86 -12.87 -3.41
N LYS A 27 18.52 -11.88 -2.80
CA LYS A 27 19.98 -11.78 -2.78
C LYS A 27 20.52 -12.75 -1.73
N SER A 28 21.51 -13.55 -2.12
CA SER A 28 22.28 -14.50 -1.29
C SER A 28 21.46 -15.26 -0.24
N LEU A 29 21.15 -16.53 -0.54
CA LEU A 29 20.49 -17.48 0.36
C LEU A 29 21.43 -17.89 1.52
N GLN A 30 21.86 -16.94 2.36
CA GLN A 30 22.62 -17.26 3.58
C GLN A 30 21.78 -18.07 4.56
N GLN A 31 20.45 -17.93 4.49
CA GLN A 31 19.50 -18.67 5.31
C GLN A 31 18.73 -19.68 4.44
N GLN A 32 18.46 -20.87 5.00
CA GLN A 32 17.71 -21.92 4.30
C GLN A 32 16.22 -21.60 4.12
N THR A 33 15.69 -20.64 4.89
CA THR A 33 14.27 -20.26 4.84
C THR A 33 14.14 -18.76 5.11
N TYR A 34 13.30 -18.10 4.32
CA TYR A 34 12.97 -16.69 4.49
C TYR A 34 11.48 -16.55 4.77
N TYR A 35 11.15 -15.72 5.75
CA TYR A 35 9.77 -15.39 6.11
C TYR A 35 9.46 -13.97 5.65
N PHE A 36 8.39 -13.82 4.90
CA PHE A 36 7.92 -12.53 4.42
C PHE A 36 6.43 -12.41 4.71
N LYS A 37 6.02 -11.23 5.17
CA LYS A 37 4.63 -10.82 5.18
C LYS A 37 4.33 -10.09 3.89
N VAL A 38 3.21 -10.43 3.23
CA VAL A 38 2.70 -9.63 2.12
C VAL A 38 1.71 -8.63 2.71
N GLY A 39 2.01 -7.35 2.57
CA GLY A 39 1.19 -6.26 3.07
C GLY A 39 0.85 -5.25 1.99
N CYS A 40 -0.09 -4.36 2.30
CA CYS A 40 -0.40 -3.20 1.49
C CYS A 40 0.56 -2.04 1.82
N VAL A 41 0.72 -1.10 0.90
CA VAL A 41 1.41 0.17 1.14
C VAL A 41 0.66 1.06 2.13
N ILE A 42 -0.66 0.91 2.18
CA ILE A 42 -1.54 1.64 3.07
C ILE A 42 -1.82 0.74 4.27
N GLU A 43 -1.49 1.24 5.45
CA GLU A 43 -1.77 0.58 6.74
C GLU A 43 -3.09 1.08 7.33
N ASP A 44 -3.67 0.31 8.25
CA ASP A 44 -4.98 0.60 8.84
C ASP A 44 -4.99 1.91 9.64
N ASP A 45 -3.87 2.25 10.29
CA ASP A 45 -3.68 3.49 11.02
C ASP A 45 -3.70 4.71 10.07
N GLN A 46 -3.06 4.61 8.91
CA GLN A 46 -3.05 5.65 7.87
C GLN A 46 -4.45 5.90 7.31
N LEU A 47 -5.24 4.83 7.15
CA LEU A 47 -6.65 4.92 6.75
C LEU A 47 -7.48 5.66 7.81
N VAL A 48 -7.35 5.29 9.08
CA VAL A 48 -8.07 5.93 10.18
C VAL A 48 -7.68 7.39 10.32
N VAL A 49 -6.39 7.70 10.37
CA VAL A 49 -5.89 9.09 10.46
C VAL A 49 -6.34 9.90 9.25
N GLY A 50 -6.22 9.35 8.04
CA GLY A 50 -6.68 10.01 6.81
C GLY A 50 -8.18 10.33 6.83
N ALA A 51 -9.00 9.40 7.31
CA ALA A 51 -10.45 9.61 7.45
C ALA A 51 -10.78 10.69 8.49
N VAL A 52 -10.12 10.67 9.66
CA VAL A 52 -10.31 11.69 10.70
C VAL A 52 -9.92 13.08 10.19
N VAL A 53 -8.76 13.20 9.52
CA VAL A 53 -8.29 14.46 8.94
C VAL A 53 -9.26 14.98 7.89
N GLN A 54 -9.76 14.11 7.01
CA GLN A 54 -10.76 14.49 6.01
C GLN A 54 -12.04 15.03 6.66
N VAL A 55 -12.58 14.35 7.66
CA VAL A 55 -13.81 14.77 8.36
C VAL A 55 -13.63 16.16 8.97
N ILE A 56 -12.52 16.39 9.67
CA ILE A 56 -12.22 17.69 10.29
C ILE A 56 -12.14 18.78 9.21
N LEU A 57 -11.35 18.57 8.15
CA LEU A 57 -11.17 19.56 7.08
C LEU A 57 -12.48 19.84 6.33
N TYR A 58 -13.30 18.82 6.10
CA TYR A 58 -14.60 18.98 5.46
C TYR A 58 -15.54 19.86 6.30
N PHE A 59 -15.66 19.58 7.60
CA PHE A 59 -16.49 20.39 8.49
C PHE A 59 -15.95 21.81 8.70
N MET A 60 -14.63 21.99 8.74
CA MET A 60 -14.03 23.34 8.73
C MET A 60 -14.43 24.10 7.48
N GLY A 61 -14.31 23.48 6.29
CA GLY A 61 -14.74 24.06 5.02
C GLY A 61 -16.23 24.34 4.95
N LEU A 62 -17.06 23.53 5.61
CA LEU A 62 -18.49 23.75 5.72
C LEU A 62 -18.80 24.95 6.62
N SER A 63 -18.19 25.03 7.81
CA SER A 63 -18.39 26.14 8.75
C SER A 63 -17.88 27.49 8.23
N ALA A 64 -16.93 27.47 7.30
CA ALA A 64 -16.33 28.66 6.72
C ALA A 64 -16.92 29.05 5.35
N ASP A 65 -17.98 28.36 4.89
CA ASP A 65 -18.55 28.49 3.53
C ASP A 65 -17.49 28.42 2.41
N ASN A 66 -16.43 27.64 2.63
CA ASN A 66 -15.30 27.53 1.72
C ASN A 66 -15.34 26.21 0.95
N ILE A 67 -15.91 26.25 -0.24
CA ILE A 67 -16.03 25.08 -1.13
C ILE A 67 -14.68 24.50 -1.58
N VAL A 68 -13.64 25.34 -1.67
CA VAL A 68 -12.29 24.89 -2.04
C VAL A 68 -11.71 24.01 -0.94
N LEU A 69 -11.87 24.43 0.32
CA LEU A 69 -11.43 23.64 1.47
C LEU A 69 -12.18 22.31 1.57
N GLN A 70 -13.49 22.33 1.32
CA GLN A 70 -14.30 21.10 1.25
C GLN A 70 -13.80 20.16 0.15
N ALA A 71 -13.52 20.67 -1.06
CA ALA A 71 -12.99 19.86 -2.15
C ALA A 71 -11.59 19.29 -1.82
N LEU A 72 -10.71 20.09 -1.24
CA LEU A 72 -9.37 19.66 -0.83
C LEU A 72 -9.38 18.62 0.30
N SER A 73 -10.44 18.57 1.11
CA SER A 73 -10.58 17.54 2.15
C SER A 73 -10.61 16.11 1.57
N PHE A 74 -10.98 15.94 0.31
CA PHE A 74 -11.00 14.64 -0.37
C PHE A 74 -9.65 14.20 -0.94
N VAL A 75 -8.61 15.05 -0.86
CA VAL A 75 -7.26 14.72 -1.35
C VAL A 75 -6.71 13.41 -0.77
N PRO A 76 -6.83 13.10 0.54
CA PRO A 76 -6.38 11.82 1.09
C PRO A 76 -7.05 10.61 0.42
N VAL A 77 -8.37 10.67 0.20
CA VAL A 77 -9.12 9.59 -0.46
C VAL A 77 -8.68 9.43 -1.91
N LEU A 78 -8.56 10.53 -2.65
CA LEU A 78 -8.11 10.50 -4.04
C LEU A 78 -6.68 9.95 -4.14
N PHE A 79 -5.81 10.27 -3.19
CA PHE A 79 -4.45 9.73 -3.13
C PHE A 79 -4.44 8.22 -2.89
N PHE A 80 -5.25 7.72 -1.95
CA PHE A 80 -5.38 6.28 -1.72
C PHE A 80 -5.95 5.54 -2.94
N LEU A 81 -6.97 6.11 -3.58
CA LEU A 81 -7.52 5.56 -4.84
C LEU A 81 -6.47 5.54 -5.95
N PHE A 82 -5.65 6.59 -6.06
CA PHE A 82 -4.54 6.61 -7.03
C PHE A 82 -3.53 5.50 -6.76
N LEU A 83 -3.17 5.27 -5.50
CA LEU A 83 -2.26 4.16 -5.14
C LEU A 83 -2.86 2.79 -5.49
N TYR A 84 -4.14 2.59 -5.20
CA TYR A 84 -4.88 1.36 -5.46
C TYR A 84 -5.06 1.11 -6.97
N TYR A 85 -5.66 2.05 -7.71
CA TYR A 85 -6.04 1.83 -9.10
C TYR A 85 -4.91 2.04 -10.10
N ILE A 86 -4.02 3.01 -9.85
CA ILE A 86 -2.99 3.42 -10.81
C ILE A 86 -1.64 2.77 -10.47
N LYS A 87 -1.20 2.83 -9.21
CA LYS A 87 0.10 2.30 -8.77
C LYS A 87 0.03 0.82 -8.35
N ARG A 88 -0.66 -0.01 -9.14
CA ARG A 88 -0.92 -1.43 -8.84
C ARG A 88 0.33 -2.24 -8.48
N LYS A 89 1.47 -1.93 -9.12
CA LYS A 89 2.76 -2.59 -8.90
C LYS A 89 3.41 -2.31 -7.54
N LYS A 90 2.99 -1.22 -6.88
CA LYS A 90 3.58 -0.70 -5.64
C LYS A 90 2.62 -0.80 -4.46
N PHE A 91 1.39 -1.24 -4.72
CA PHE A 91 0.35 -1.38 -3.72
C PHE A 91 0.66 -2.52 -2.78
N LEU A 92 0.91 -3.72 -3.31
CA LEU A 92 1.43 -4.84 -2.54
C LEU A 92 2.93 -4.70 -2.33
N ARG A 93 3.41 -5.11 -1.15
CA ARG A 93 4.82 -5.08 -0.76
C ARG A 93 5.19 -6.29 0.08
N PHE A 94 6.42 -6.77 -0.11
CA PHE A 94 7.03 -7.70 0.83
C PHE A 94 7.56 -6.91 2.03
N GLN A 95 7.14 -7.32 3.21
CA GLN A 95 7.62 -6.82 4.49
C GLN A 95 8.40 -7.93 5.19
N PRO A 96 9.48 -7.61 5.91
CA PRO A 96 10.10 -8.58 6.81
C PRO A 96 9.06 -9.04 7.84
N ALA A 97 9.12 -10.32 8.20
CA ALA A 97 8.24 -10.90 9.22
C ALA A 97 8.56 -10.38 10.62
#